data_AF-A0A8S2W3Q9-F1
#
_entry.id   AF-A0A8S2W3Q9-F1
#
_cell.length_a   1.000
_cell.length_b   1.000
_cell.length_c   1.000
_cell.angle_alpha   90.00
_cell.angle_beta   90.00
_cell.angle_gamma   90.00
#
_symmetry.space_group_name_H-M   'P 1'
#
loop_
_entity.id
_entity.type
_entity.pdbx_description
1 polymer ?
#
loop_
_entity_poly.entity_id
_entity_poly.type
_entity_poly.pdbx_seq_one_letter_code
_entity_poly.pdbx_strand_id
1 'polypeptide(L)' 'ELLSCCHYRSIDVDVLNVLCRRWARQVYENRPIICANSNDLVTELQGSIQLLQYYRANVFKFDLFVQEKQS' A
#
# COMPACT_ATOMS: atom_id res chain seq x y z
N GLU A 1 13.87 3.56 -22.09
CA GLU A 1 14.52 4.77 -21.55
C GLU A 1 13.95 5.22 -20.20
N LEU A 2 12.62 5.24 -19.98
CA LEU A 2 12.04 5.59 -18.66
C LEU A 2 12.50 4.70 -17.49
N LEU A 3 12.66 3.39 -17.73
CA LEU A 3 13.04 2.43 -16.69
C LEU A 3 14.43 2.69 -16.10
N SER A 4 15.35 3.33 -16.83
CA SER A 4 16.68 3.68 -16.31
C SER A 4 16.66 4.84 -15.33
N CYS A 5 15.55 5.60 -15.27
CA CYS A 5 15.36 6.68 -14.29
C CYS A 5 14.73 6.18 -12.97
N CYS A 6 14.28 4.93 -12.92
CA CYS A 6 13.68 4.33 -11.73
C CYS A 6 14.71 3.48 -10.97
N HIS A 7 14.55 3.40 -9.65
CA HIS A 7 15.30 2.44 -8.85
C HIS A 7 14.85 1.00 -9.19
N TYR A 8 15.74 0.02 -9.03
CA TYR A 8 15.47 -1.38 -9.40
C TYR A 8 14.38 -2.06 -8.55
N ARG A 9 13.97 -1.45 -7.44
CA ARG A 9 12.93 -1.98 -6.54
C ARG A 9 11.59 -1.34 -6.89
N SER A 10 10.54 -2.15 -6.91
CA SER A 10 9.16 -1.70 -7.07
C SER A 10 8.41 -1.78 -5.73
N ILE A 11 7.36 -0.98 -5.63
CA ILE A 11 6.32 -1.14 -4.63
C ILE A 11 5.06 -1.50 -5.41
N ASP A 12 4.63 -2.74 -5.25
CA ASP A 12 3.43 -3.27 -5.88
C ASP A 12 2.33 -3.42 -4.81
N VAL A 13 1.27 -2.62 -4.93
CA VAL A 13 0.15 -2.61 -3.98
C VAL A 13 -0.72 -3.86 -4.13
N ASP A 14 -0.72 -4.51 -5.30
CA ASP A 14 -1.48 -5.74 -5.52
C ASP A 14 -0.87 -6.94 -4.82
N VAL A 15 0.44 -6.93 -4.59
CA VAL A 15 1.07 -7.91 -3.70
C VAL A 15 0.46 -7.84 -2.30
N LEU A 16 0.19 -6.63 -1.78
CA LEU A 16 -0.48 -6.47 -0.49
C LEU A 16 -1.93 -6.94 -0.53
N ASN A 17 -2.67 -6.73 -1.62
CA ASN A 17 -4.02 -7.28 -1.79
C ASN A 17 -4.01 -8.80 -1.62
N VAL A 18 -3.09 -9.48 -2.30
CA VAL A 18 -2.97 -10.94 -2.28
C VAL A 18 -2.57 -11.46 -0.89
N LEU A 19 -1.65 -10.78 -0.21
CA LEU A 19 -1.23 -11.14 1.15
C LEU A 19 -2.36 -10.89 2.17
N CYS A 20 -3.00 -9.72 2.15
CA CYS A 20 -4.06 -9.38 3.08
C CYS A 20 -5.29 -10.29 2.91
N ARG A 21 -5.62 -10.69 1.68
CA ARG A 21 -6.68 -11.68 1.43
C ARG A 21 -6.44 -13.01 2.16
N ARG A 22 -5.16 -13.40 2.35
CA ARG A 22 -4.78 -14.66 3.02
C ARG A 22 -4.54 -14.49 4.52
N TRP A 23 -3.87 -13.41 4.93
CA TRP A 23 -3.34 -13.26 6.29
C TRP A 23 -4.10 -12.26 7.15
N ALA A 24 -4.85 -11.33 6.55
CA ALA A 24 -5.61 -10.28 7.23
C ALA A 24 -6.98 -10.13 6.58
N ARG A 25 -7.73 -11.24 6.50
CA ARG A 25 -8.96 -11.34 5.68
C ARG A 25 -9.99 -10.25 6.01
N GLN A 26 -10.20 -9.95 7.29
CA GLN A 26 -11.12 -8.91 7.73
C GLN A 26 -10.70 -7.52 7.24
N VAL A 27 -9.40 -7.22 7.20
CA VAL A 27 -8.89 -5.95 6.65
C VAL A 27 -9.08 -5.91 5.13
N TYR A 28 -8.80 -7.02 4.44
CA TYR A 28 -9.03 -7.10 2.99
C TYR A 28 -10.50 -6.91 2.61
N GLU A 29 -11.44 -7.51 3.34
CA GLU A 29 -12.89 -7.38 3.08
C GLU A 29 -13.41 -5.96 3.35
N ASN A 30 -12.81 -5.23 4.29
CA ASN A 30 -13.18 -3.85 4.65
C ASN A 30 -12.40 -2.77 3.89
N ARG A 31 -11.54 -3.14 2.95
CA ARG A 31 -10.77 -2.17 2.17
C ARG A 31 -11.71 -1.27 1.34
N PRO A 32 -11.36 0.01 1.12
CA PRO A 32 -12.13 0.87 0.25
C PRO A 32 -12.24 0.27 -1.15
N ILE A 33 -13.45 0.30 -1.74
CA ILE A 33 -13.65 -0.07 -3.14
C ILE A 33 -13.19 1.12 -3.95
N ILE A 34 -11.93 1.08 -4.38
CA ILE A 34 -11.38 2.14 -5.22
C ILE A 34 -11.49 1.68 -6.66
N CYS A 35 -11.98 2.57 -7.51
CA CYS A 35 -12.40 2.35 -8.89
C CYS A 35 -11.35 1.60 -9.72
N ALA A 36 -11.34 0.27 -9.65
CA ALA A 36 -10.43 -0.59 -10.43
C ALA A 36 -10.69 -0.53 -11.95
N ASN A 37 -11.69 0.25 -12.38
CA ASN A 37 -12.21 0.29 -13.75
C ASN A 37 -12.35 1.74 -14.26
N SER A 38 -11.71 2.74 -13.64
CA SER A 38 -11.67 4.08 -14.22
C SER A 38 -10.74 4.06 -15.44
N ASN A 39 -11.21 4.47 -16.61
CA ASN A 39 -10.36 4.65 -17.80
C ASN A 39 -9.33 5.80 -17.64
N ASP A 40 -9.32 6.47 -16.48
CA ASP A 40 -8.40 7.55 -16.15
C ASP A 40 -7.25 7.05 -15.25
N LEU A 41 -6.02 7.14 -15.78
CA LEU A 41 -4.80 6.69 -15.11
C LEU A 41 -4.52 7.44 -13.80
N VAL A 42 -4.86 8.72 -13.72
CA VAL A 42 -4.63 9.53 -12.51
C VAL A 42 -5.51 9.03 -11.38
N THR A 43 -6.77 8.72 -11.67
CA THR A 43 -7.72 8.13 -10.72
C THR A 43 -7.23 6.76 -10.23
N GLU A 44 -6.72 5.91 -11.12
CA GLU A 44 -6.17 4.60 -10.76
C GLU A 44 -4.94 4.72 -9.83
N LEU A 45 -4.03 5.65 -10.14
CA LEU A 45 -2.84 5.93 -9.31
C LEU A 45 -3.22 6.46 -7.92
N GLN A 46 -4.17 7.41 -7.87
CA GLN A 46 -4.69 7.92 -6.60
C GLN A 46 -5.31 6.80 -5.76
N GLY A 47 -6.02 5.88 -6.41
CA GLY A 47 -6.59 4.72 -5.72
C GLY A 47 -5.54 3.77 -5.17
N SER A 48 -4.49 3.49 -5.92
CA SER A 48 -3.37 2.67 -5.43
C SER A 48 -2.70 3.29 -4.20
N ILE A 49 -2.53 4.61 -4.18
CA ILE A 49 -1.96 5.33 -3.02
C ILE A 49 -2.88 5.22 -1.79
N GLN A 50 -4.18 5.46 -1.96
CA GLN A 50 -5.16 5.36 -0.87
C GLN A 50 -5.23 3.93 -0.29
N LEU A 51 -5.17 2.91 -1.16
CA LEU A 51 -5.16 1.52 -0.73
C LEU A 51 -3.90 1.16 0.06
N LEU A 52 -2.74 1.65 -0.38
CA LEU A 52 -1.49 1.49 0.35
C LEU A 52 -1.54 2.15 1.73
N GLN A 53 -2.11 3.37 1.83
CA GLN A 53 -2.33 4.05 3.11
C GLN A 53 -3.24 3.24 4.04
N TYR A 54 -4.32 2.68 3.50
CA TYR A 54 -5.23 1.81 4.24
C TYR A 54 -4.51 0.59 4.81
N TYR A 55 -3.74 -0.14 3.99
CA TYR A 55 -3.00 -1.30 4.47
C TYR A 55 -1.93 -0.93 5.48
N ARG A 56 -1.21 0.19 5.27
CA ARG A 56 -0.24 0.70 6.24
C ARG A 56 -0.88 0.93 7.61
N ALA A 57 -2.07 1.49 7.68
CA ALA A 57 -2.75 1.80 8.93
C ALA A 57 -3.32 0.56 9.65
N ASN A 58 -3.69 -0.49 8.90
CA ASN A 58 -4.48 -1.60 9.43
C ASN A 58 -3.73 -2.94 9.53
N VAL A 59 -2.59 -3.10 8.83
CA VAL A 59 -1.86 -4.38 8.74
C VAL A 59 -0.44 -4.26 9.29
N PHE A 60 0.24 -3.15 9.02
CA PHE A 60 1.62 -2.97 9.41
C PHE A 60 1.72 -2.52 10.88
N LYS A 61 2.74 -3.03 11.57
CA LYS A 61 3.09 -2.54 12.91
C LYS A 61 3.63 -1.12 12.78
N PHE A 62 3.16 -0.21 13.62
CA PHE A 62 3.83 1.05 13.85
C PHE A 62 4.90 0.82 14.91
N ASP A 63 6.13 0.62 14.48
CA ASP A 63 7.25 0.86 15.38
C ASP A 63 7.37 2.37 15.52
N LEU A 64 6.82 2.89 16.63
CA LEU A 64 7.29 4.16 17.15
C LEU A 64 8.79 3.97 17.34
N PHE A 65 9.61 4.54 16.45
CA PHE A 65 11.02 4.74 16.76
C PHE A 65 11.07 5.64 18.00
N VAL A 66 10.98 5.04 19.18
CA VAL A 66 11.35 5.67 20.44
C VAL A 66 12.83 5.96 20.27
N GLN A 67 13.15 7.22 20.08
CA GLN A 67 14.51 7.72 20.21
C GLN A 67 14.95 7.37 21.64
N GLU A 68 15.74 6.31 21.81
CA GLU A 68 16.45 6.08 23.06
C GLU A 68 17.38 7.28 23.28
N LYS A 69 16.96 8.20 24.15
CA LYS A 69 17.83 9.24 24.69
C LYS A 69 18.97 8.54 25.44
N GLN A 70 20.17 8.56 24.88
CA GLN A 70 21.40 8.27 25.61
C GLN A 70 21.44 9.14 26.87
N SER A 71 21.42 8.49 28.05
CA SER A 71 21.82 9.09 29.34
C SER A 71 23.33 9.15 29.45
#